data_AF-A0A1A3GY12-F1
#
_entry.id   AF-A0A1A3GY12-F1
#
_cell.length_a   1.000
_cell.length_b   1.000
_cell.length_c   1.000
_cell.angle_alpha   90.00
_cell.angle_beta   90.00
_cell.angle_gamma   90.00
#
_symmetry.space_group_name_H-M   'P 1'
#
loop_
_entity.id
_entity.type
_entity.pdbx_description
1 polymer ?
#
loop_
_entity_poly.entity_id
_entity_poly.type
_entity_poly.pdbx_seq_one_letter_code
_entity_poly.pdbx_strand_id
1 'polypeptide(L)'
;MSWYIKKEEIVGKKVLGVYISEEYLVLETDQGRVAFDVEGDCCSYSYFYDIVGADKLIANGPIVEVNELDLSEQNHDANYESIAVYGYEFVSEHPVWGEQTTVVSFRNASNGYYGGWMQMVHSPDRLNVNELQPVTGEFYEVEGR
;
A
#
# COMPACT_ATOMS: atom_id res chain seq x y z
N MET A 1 -20.40 -7.45 -0.54
CA MET A 1 -18.95 -7.57 -0.31
C MET A 1 -18.39 -6.17 -0.41
N SER A 2 -17.71 -5.71 0.64
CA SER A 2 -17.09 -4.38 0.66
C SER A 2 -15.68 -4.54 0.12
N TRP A 3 -15.38 -3.93 -1.03
CA TRP A 3 -14.09 -3.99 -1.74
C TRP A 3 -13.08 -2.99 -1.16
N TYR A 4 -13.07 -2.84 0.16
CA TYR A 4 -12.36 -1.76 0.85
C TYR A 4 -11.57 -2.32 2.04
N ILE A 5 -10.52 -1.61 2.44
CA ILE A 5 -9.80 -1.88 3.68
C ILE A 5 -10.77 -1.86 4.85
N LYS A 6 -10.82 -2.96 5.62
CA LYS A 6 -11.54 -2.95 6.90
C LYS A 6 -10.59 -2.37 7.93
N LYS A 7 -10.80 -1.12 8.33
CA LYS A 7 -9.91 -0.39 9.25
C LYS A 7 -9.72 -1.16 10.56
N GLU A 8 -10.72 -1.90 11.01
CA GLU A 8 -10.70 -2.70 12.23
C GLU A 8 -9.69 -3.86 12.17
N GLU A 9 -9.31 -4.30 10.97
CA GLU A 9 -8.34 -5.37 10.76
C GLU A 9 -6.89 -4.85 10.75
N ILE A 10 -6.66 -3.55 10.88
CA ILE A 10 -5.32 -2.95 10.84
C ILE A 10 -5.06 -1.95 11.98
N VAL A 11 -6.07 -1.14 12.34
CA VAL A 11 -5.96 -0.19 13.44
C VAL A 11 -5.71 -0.92 14.76
N GLY A 12 -4.79 -0.41 15.56
CA GLY A 12 -4.34 -0.99 16.82
C GLY A 12 -3.20 -2.01 16.68
N LYS A 13 -2.79 -2.37 15.46
CA LYS A 13 -1.65 -3.26 15.23
C LYS A 13 -0.36 -2.48 15.09
N LYS A 14 0.70 -2.96 15.73
CA LYS A 14 2.05 -2.41 15.56
C LYS A 14 2.74 -3.15 14.42
N VAL A 15 3.22 -2.42 13.42
CA VAL A 15 3.98 -2.99 12.30
C VAL A 15 5.42 -3.27 12.76
N LEU A 16 5.89 -4.47 12.46
CA LEU A 16 7.23 -4.98 12.78
C LEU A 16 8.08 -5.17 11.51
N GLY A 17 7.43 -5.32 10.35
CA GLY A 17 8.09 -5.45 9.05
C GLY A 17 7.13 -5.13 7.92
N VAL A 18 7.70 -4.61 6.82
CA VAL A 18 6.98 -4.26 5.59
C VAL A 18 7.63 -5.01 4.44
N TYR A 19 6.82 -5.66 3.61
CA TYR A 19 7.27 -6.40 2.43
C TYR A 19 6.39 -6.05 1.24
N ILE A 20 6.98 -5.93 0.06
CA ILE A 20 6.28 -5.49 -1.15
C ILE A 20 6.66 -6.31 -2.38
N SER A 21 5.73 -6.37 -3.32
CA SER A 21 5.90 -6.74 -4.72
C SER A 21 4.94 -5.87 -5.54
N GLU A 22 4.93 -6.01 -6.86
CA GLU A 22 3.93 -5.33 -7.72
C GLU A 22 2.49 -5.66 -7.28
N GLU A 23 2.23 -6.91 -6.89
CA GLU A 23 0.86 -7.38 -6.57
C GLU A 23 0.50 -7.25 -5.09
N TYR A 24 1.47 -7.38 -4.17
CA TYR A 24 1.21 -7.51 -2.74
C TYR A 24 1.99 -6.51 -1.89
N LEU A 25 1.30 -5.92 -0.90
CA LEU A 25 1.88 -5.25 0.27
C LEU A 25 1.57 -6.09 1.50
N VAL A 26 2.61 -6.47 2.25
CA VAL A 26 2.48 -7.27 3.47
C VAL A 26 3.04 -6.50 4.66
N LEU A 27 2.22 -6.37 5.69
CA LEU A 27 2.59 -5.85 7.00
C LEU A 27 2.66 -7.02 7.98
N GLU A 28 3.87 -7.33 8.46
CA GLU A 28 4.02 -8.19 9.62
C GLU A 28 3.76 -7.35 10.86
N THR A 29 2.78 -7.75 11.68
CA THR A 29 2.39 -7.01 12.87
C THR A 29 2.56 -7.85 14.14
N ASP A 30 2.49 -7.19 15.29
CA ASP A 30 2.45 -7.84 16.61
C ASP A 30 1.23 -8.74 16.84
N GLN A 31 0.20 -8.64 15.99
CA GLN A 31 -1.05 -9.41 16.06
C GLN A 31 -1.28 -10.29 14.83
N GLY A 32 -0.19 -10.70 14.16
CA GLY A 32 -0.23 -11.52 12.95
C GLY A 32 -0.13 -10.69 11.68
N ARG A 33 -0.18 -11.35 10.53
CA ARG A 33 0.06 -10.69 9.25
C ARG A 33 -1.21 -10.02 8.73
N VAL A 34 -1.05 -8.83 8.17
CA VAL A 34 -2.04 -8.16 7.33
C VAL A 34 -1.44 -8.01 5.95
N ALA A 35 -2.20 -8.29 4.90
CA ALA A 35 -1.72 -8.10 3.53
C ALA A 35 -2.80 -7.48 2.66
N PHE A 36 -2.33 -6.75 1.66
CA PHE A 36 -3.13 -6.08 0.65
C PHE A 36 -2.68 -6.55 -0.72
N ASP A 37 -3.65 -6.66 -1.63
CA ASP A 37 -3.38 -6.77 -3.06
C ASP A 37 -4.05 -5.61 -3.82
N VAL A 38 -3.58 -5.39 -5.04
CA VAL A 38 -4.17 -4.42 -5.96
C VAL A 38 -4.74 -5.15 -7.17
N GLU A 39 -5.96 -4.78 -7.54
CA GLU A 39 -6.64 -5.31 -8.71
C GLU A 39 -6.97 -4.18 -9.69
N GLY A 40 -7.01 -4.52 -10.97
CA GLY A 40 -7.51 -3.66 -12.04
C GLY A 40 -8.84 -4.18 -12.56
N ASP A 41 -9.74 -3.28 -12.94
CA ASP A 41 -10.94 -3.63 -13.72
C ASP A 41 -10.54 -4.11 -15.14
N CYS A 42 -11.45 -4.76 -15.85
CA CYS A 42 -11.24 -5.42 -17.16
C CYS A 42 -10.20 -4.72 -18.06
N CYS A 43 -9.14 -5.46 -18.44
CA CYS A 43 -8.04 -4.98 -19.30
C CYS A 43 -7.20 -3.83 -18.73
N SER A 44 -7.31 -3.51 -17.44
CA SER A 44 -6.36 -2.67 -16.72
C SER A 44 -5.43 -3.51 -15.85
N TYR A 45 -4.28 -2.94 -15.50
CA TYR A 45 -3.27 -3.57 -14.66
C TYR A 45 -2.93 -2.63 -13.50
N SER A 46 -3.08 -3.12 -12.27
CA SER A 46 -2.72 -2.37 -11.07
C SER A 46 -1.46 -2.93 -10.43
N TYR A 47 -0.61 -2.06 -9.93
CA TYR A 47 0.65 -2.46 -9.28
C TYR A 47 1.08 -1.43 -8.23
N PHE A 48 1.60 -1.90 -7.10
CA PHE A 48 2.21 -1.05 -6.07
C PHE A 48 3.45 -0.34 -6.62
N TYR A 49 3.59 0.95 -6.31
CA TYR A 49 4.59 1.81 -6.94
C TYR A 49 5.58 2.41 -5.95
N ASP A 50 5.11 3.03 -4.86
CA ASP A 50 6.00 3.61 -3.86
C ASP A 50 5.48 3.45 -2.43
N ILE A 51 6.41 3.51 -1.49
CA ILE A 51 6.15 3.65 -0.05
C ILE A 51 7.05 4.75 0.49
N VAL A 52 6.44 5.83 0.98
CA VAL A 52 7.13 6.95 1.61
C VAL A 52 6.95 6.86 3.12
N GLY A 53 8.06 6.72 3.84
CA GLY A 53 8.08 6.67 5.31
C GLY A 53 7.88 5.29 5.93
N ALA A 54 8.18 4.19 5.23
CA ALA A 54 8.01 2.84 5.79
C ALA A 54 8.82 2.60 7.08
N ASP A 55 9.96 3.28 7.23
CA ASP A 55 10.76 3.29 8.46
C ASP A 55 9.96 3.79 9.66
N LYS A 56 9.14 4.84 9.48
CA LYS A 56 8.23 5.36 10.50
C LYS A 56 7.18 4.31 10.87
N LEU A 57 6.59 3.66 9.86
CA LEU A 57 5.58 2.62 10.09
C LEU A 57 6.12 1.49 10.99
N ILE A 58 7.39 1.10 10.80
CA ILE A 58 8.07 0.05 11.59
C ILE A 58 8.53 0.57 12.96
N ALA A 59 9.04 1.81 13.03
CA ALA A 59 9.62 2.37 14.24
C ALA A 59 8.56 2.85 15.26
N ASN A 60 7.37 3.22 14.79
CA ASN A 60 6.32 3.83 15.59
C ASN A 60 5.52 2.81 16.41
N GLY A 61 4.57 3.32 17.18
CA GLY A 61 3.55 2.55 17.84
C GLY A 61 2.48 2.01 16.87
N PRO A 62 1.33 1.58 17.40
CA PRO A 62 0.24 1.04 16.59
C PRO A 62 -0.25 2.02 15.53
N ILE A 63 -0.78 1.47 14.44
CA ILE A 63 -1.56 2.23 13.45
C ILE A 63 -2.84 2.72 14.14
N VAL A 64 -3.12 4.02 14.05
CA VAL A 64 -4.30 4.65 14.63
C VAL A 64 -5.36 4.97 13.59
N GLU A 65 -4.95 5.17 12.33
CA GLU A 65 -5.85 5.49 11.24
C GLU A 65 -5.29 5.01 9.89
N VAL A 66 -6.20 4.73 8.95
CA VAL A 66 -5.89 4.49 7.54
C VAL A 66 -6.82 5.32 6.68
N ASN A 67 -6.29 6.11 5.75
CA ASN A 67 -7.05 7.03 4.90
C ASN A 67 -6.79 6.76 3.42
N GLU A 68 -7.80 6.95 2.58
CA GLU A 68 -7.62 7.02 1.12
C GLU A 68 -7.13 8.42 0.76
N LEU A 69 -6.15 8.50 -0.14
CA LEU A 69 -5.60 9.75 -0.65
C LEU A 69 -5.99 9.94 -2.12
N ASP A 70 -6.46 11.14 -2.44
CA ASP A 70 -6.56 11.59 -3.83
C ASP A 70 -5.18 12.04 -4.31
N LEU A 71 -4.58 11.23 -5.18
CA LEU A 71 -3.28 11.50 -5.79
C LEU A 71 -3.40 11.75 -7.30
N SER A 72 -4.59 12.08 -7.79
CA SER A 72 -4.87 12.23 -9.23
C SER A 72 -3.96 13.26 -9.93
N GLU A 73 -3.52 14.30 -9.23
CA GLU A 73 -2.61 15.33 -9.76
C GLU A 73 -1.16 14.83 -9.98
N GLN A 74 -0.78 13.69 -9.42
CA GLN A 74 0.56 13.08 -9.57
C GLN A 74 0.70 12.25 -10.86
N ASN A 75 -0.35 12.18 -11.68
CA ASN A 75 -0.30 11.54 -12.98
C ASN A 75 0.41 12.44 -14.00
N HIS A 76 1.73 12.26 -14.15
CA HIS A 76 2.57 13.07 -15.04
C HIS A 76 2.79 12.45 -16.42
N ASP A 77 2.15 11.33 -16.75
CA ASP A 77 2.46 10.62 -18.00
C ASP A 77 1.83 11.30 -19.22
N ALA A 78 2.68 11.63 -20.19
CA ALA A 78 2.31 12.34 -21.42
C ALA A 78 2.03 11.38 -22.61
N ASN A 79 2.19 10.07 -22.41
CA ASN A 79 2.10 9.06 -23.46
C ASN A 79 0.84 8.21 -23.32
N TYR A 80 -0.25 8.61 -23.99
CA TYR A 80 -1.41 7.84 -24.52
C TYR A 80 -2.05 6.63 -23.77
N GLU A 81 -1.52 6.16 -22.64
CA GLU A 81 -2.10 5.21 -21.70
C GLU A 81 -2.51 5.99 -20.43
N SER A 82 -3.71 5.76 -19.94
CA SER A 82 -4.20 6.47 -18.77
C SER A 82 -3.68 5.77 -17.53
N ILE A 83 -2.67 6.37 -16.88
CA ILE A 83 -2.18 5.92 -15.58
C ILE A 83 -2.99 6.62 -14.49
N ALA A 84 -3.88 5.92 -13.80
CA ALA A 84 -4.49 6.44 -12.59
C ALA A 84 -3.56 6.23 -11.38
N VAL A 85 -3.51 7.22 -10.49
CA VAL A 85 -2.65 7.22 -9.31
C VAL A 85 -3.52 7.18 -8.05
N TYR A 86 -3.28 6.21 -7.19
CA TYR A 86 -4.04 5.99 -5.96
C TYR A 86 -3.09 5.91 -4.77
N GLY A 87 -3.55 6.36 -3.60
CA GLY A 87 -2.76 6.34 -2.38
C GLY A 87 -3.55 5.92 -1.15
N TYR A 88 -2.85 5.31 -0.21
CA TYR A 88 -3.32 5.06 1.13
C TYR A 88 -2.33 5.63 2.15
N GLU A 89 -2.89 6.37 3.09
CA GLU A 89 -2.20 6.90 4.25
C GLU A 89 -2.34 5.92 5.42
N PHE A 90 -1.24 5.56 6.06
CA PHE A 90 -1.22 4.83 7.33
C PHE A 90 -0.66 5.76 8.40
N VAL A 91 -1.50 6.12 9.37
CA VAL A 91 -1.13 7.00 10.49
C VAL A 91 -0.76 6.11 11.67
N SER A 92 0.43 6.36 12.24
CA SER A 92 0.98 5.60 13.38
C SER A 92 1.41 6.55 14.49
N GLU A 93 1.28 6.12 15.74
CA GLU A 93 1.60 6.96 16.91
C GLU A 93 3.10 6.86 17.27
N HIS A 94 3.89 7.90 17.03
CA HIS A 94 5.26 7.97 17.54
C HIS A 94 5.26 8.41 19.02
N PRO A 95 5.93 7.69 19.94
CA PRO A 95 5.83 7.92 21.39
C PRO A 95 6.29 9.31 21.87
N VAL A 96 7.07 10.03 21.07
CA VAL A 96 7.59 11.38 21.40
C VAL A 96 7.01 12.47 20.50
N TRP A 97 6.64 12.14 19.27
CA TRP A 97 6.34 13.13 18.22
C TRP A 97 4.88 13.12 17.81
N GLY A 98 4.06 12.24 18.39
CA GLY A 98 2.65 12.06 18.04
C GLY A 98 2.48 11.32 16.72
N GLU A 99 1.36 11.57 16.08
CA GLU A 99 0.99 10.98 14.80
C GLU A 99 2.05 11.23 13.71
N GLN A 100 2.38 10.15 12.99
CA GLN A 100 3.22 10.21 11.80
C GLN A 100 2.64 9.34 10.69
N THR A 101 2.77 9.86 9.48
CA THR A 101 2.21 9.29 8.28
C THR A 101 3.24 8.48 7.49
N THR A 102 2.78 7.32 7.00
CA THR A 102 3.39 6.57 5.89
C THR A 102 2.40 6.55 4.74
N VAL A 103 2.86 6.84 3.53
CA VAL A 103 2.03 6.77 2.31
C VAL A 103 2.47 5.59 1.48
N VAL A 104 1.51 4.78 1.06
CA VAL A 104 1.70 3.77 0.02
C VAL A 104 0.92 4.24 -1.20
N SER A 105 1.52 4.20 -2.38
CA SER A 105 0.80 4.44 -3.63
C SER A 105 0.89 3.27 -4.59
N PHE A 106 -0.13 3.17 -5.43
CA PHE A 106 -0.17 2.22 -6.54
C PHE A 106 -0.65 2.93 -7.80
N ARG A 107 -0.42 2.29 -8.94
CA ARG A 107 -0.84 2.78 -10.26
C ARG A 107 -1.83 1.82 -10.86
N ASN A 108 -2.70 2.33 -11.73
CA ASN A 108 -3.52 1.51 -12.61
C ASN A 108 -3.32 1.99 -14.06
N ALA A 109 -2.76 1.11 -14.89
CA ALA A 109 -2.61 1.36 -16.31
C ALA A 109 -3.88 0.88 -17.04
N SER A 110 -4.53 1.79 -17.76
CA SER A 110 -5.75 1.47 -18.52
C SER A 110 -5.90 2.34 -19.78
N ASN A 111 -6.97 2.11 -20.53
CA ASN A 111 -7.37 2.96 -21.67
C ASN A 111 -8.16 4.22 -21.24
N GLY A 112 -8.23 4.52 -19.94
CA GLY A 112 -8.92 5.69 -19.37
C GLY A 112 -10.38 5.46 -18.96
N TYR A 113 -10.92 4.25 -19.15
CA TYR A 113 -12.28 3.90 -18.72
C TYR A 113 -12.33 3.00 -17.48
N TYR A 114 -11.22 2.33 -17.18
CA TYR A 114 -11.10 1.36 -16.12
C TYR A 114 -10.17 1.90 -15.03
N GLY A 115 -10.48 1.54 -13.78
CA GLY A 115 -9.67 1.87 -12.62
C GLY A 115 -9.15 0.62 -11.93
N GLY A 116 -8.49 0.83 -10.80
CA GLY A 116 -8.08 -0.23 -9.90
C GLY A 116 -8.47 0.07 -8.46
N TRP A 117 -8.29 -0.92 -7.60
CA TRP A 117 -8.48 -0.77 -6.17
C TRP A 117 -7.48 -1.62 -5.40
N MET A 118 -7.22 -1.22 -4.16
CA MET A 118 -6.53 -2.04 -3.18
C MET A 118 -7.54 -2.70 -2.26
N GLN A 119 -7.34 -3.97 -1.93
CA GLN A 119 -8.19 -4.71 -1.01
C GLN A 119 -7.33 -5.57 -0.07
N MET A 120 -7.95 -6.15 0.96
CA MET A 120 -7.25 -7.05 1.88
C MET A 120 -7.24 -8.49 1.36
N VAL A 121 -6.07 -9.12 1.44
CA VAL A 121 -5.89 -10.54 1.14
C VAL A 121 -6.59 -11.39 2.21
N HIS A 122 -7.43 -12.33 1.80
CA HIS A 122 -8.23 -13.17 2.71
C HIS A 122 -7.38 -14.10 3.61
N SER A 123 -6.19 -14.50 3.16
CA SER A 123 -5.33 -15.44 3.89
C SER A 123 -3.86 -15.01 3.82
N PRO A 124 -3.49 -13.91 4.51
CA PRO A 124 -2.17 -13.29 4.40
C PRO A 124 -1.03 -14.23 4.83
N ASP A 125 -1.29 -15.15 5.78
CA ASP A 125 -0.30 -16.13 6.24
C ASP A 125 0.12 -17.14 5.17
N ARG A 126 -0.63 -17.26 4.06
CA ARG A 126 -0.27 -18.15 2.94
C ARG A 126 0.75 -17.52 1.99
N LEU A 127 1.01 -16.22 2.09
CA LEU A 127 2.00 -15.54 1.26
C LEU A 127 3.42 -15.91 1.72
N ASN A 128 4.29 -16.25 0.78
CA ASN A 128 5.70 -16.50 1.05
C ASN A 128 6.46 -15.17 1.07
N VAL A 129 6.61 -14.55 2.25
CA VAL A 129 7.31 -13.26 2.41
C VAL A 129 8.79 -13.30 1.98
N ASN A 130 9.40 -14.48 1.85
CA ASN A 130 10.77 -14.61 1.34
C ASN A 130 10.87 -14.33 -0.17
N GLU A 131 9.76 -14.32 -0.89
CA GLU A 131 9.68 -13.95 -2.31
C GLU A 131 9.35 -12.46 -2.49
N LEU A 132 9.07 -11.74 -1.40
CA LEU A 132 8.75 -10.32 -1.41
C LEU A 132 9.98 -9.50 -1.01
N GLN A 133 10.05 -8.26 -1.51
CA GLN A 133 11.11 -7.33 -1.16
C GLN A 133 10.83 -6.73 0.23
N PRO A 134 11.75 -6.85 1.21
CA PRO A 134 11.62 -6.13 2.48
C PRO A 134 11.84 -4.63 2.26
N VAL A 135 11.03 -3.81 2.93
CA VAL A 135 11.10 -2.34 2.89
C VAL A 135 11.42 -1.82 4.28
N THR A 136 12.56 -1.15 4.44
CA THR A 136 13.03 -0.61 5.73
C THR A 136 13.17 0.91 5.73
N GLY A 137 12.68 1.58 4.69
CA GLY A 137 12.82 3.02 4.45
C GLY A 137 11.92 3.43 3.30
N GLU A 138 12.31 4.42 2.51
CA GLU A 138 11.57 4.75 1.29
C GLU A 138 11.76 3.64 0.24
N PHE A 139 10.66 3.28 -0.42
CA PHE A 139 10.64 2.40 -1.57
C PHE A 139 10.08 3.19 -2.75
N TYR A 140 10.79 3.11 -3.87
CA TYR A 140 10.32 3.59 -5.16
C TYR A 140 10.56 2.46 -6.15
N GLU A 141 9.53 2.04 -6.86
CA GLU A 141 9.71 1.18 -8.01
C GLU A 141 10.58 1.93 -9.03
N VAL A 142 11.73 1.33 -9.36
CA VAL A 142 12.65 1.92 -10.32
C VAL A 142 12.12 1.62 -11.72
N GLU A 143 11.72 2.65 -12.47
CA GLU A 143 11.32 2.54 -13.88
C GLU A 143 12.33 1.68 -14.66
N GLY A 144 11.88 0.55 -15.22
CA GLY A 144 12.78 -0.37 -15.91
C GLY A 144 12.21 -1.73 -16.31
N ARG A 145 10.90 -1.85 -16.58
CA ARG A 145 10.33 -2.97 -17.33
C ARG A 145 9.75 -2.49 -18.65
#